data_AF-A0A3S3P9T1-F1
#
_entry.id   AF-A0A3S3P9T1-F1
#
_cell.length_a   1.000
_cell.length_b   1.000
_cell.length_c   1.000
_cell.angle_alpha   90.00
_cell.angle_beta   90.00
_cell.angle_gamma   90.00
#
_symmetry.space_group_name_H-M   'P 1'
#
loop_
_entity.id
_entity.type
_entity.pdbx_description
1 polymer ?
#
loop_
_entity_poly.entity_id
_entity_poly.type
_entity_poly.pdbx_seq_one_letter_code
_entity_poly.pdbx_strand_id
1 'polypeptide(L)'
;TTLNSHISIIFGESLYTGKSYRDVFTQLVSNLVLSAELDKLIPLMSPNEPNTVQILGNREHISAKGTKLTKPIELTKYHMYVNFSKIGLYNQIKKLAELTGKKVIFERW
;
A
#
# COMPACT_ATOMS: atom_id res chain seq x y z
N THR A 1 0.69 -30.04 1.56
CA THR A 1 -0.12 -29.30 0.57
C THR A 1 -0.64 -28.01 1.20
N THR A 2 0.23 -27.00 1.33
CA THR A 2 -0.04 -25.72 2.00
C THR A 2 -0.37 -24.63 0.96
N LEU A 3 -1.44 -24.84 0.19
CA LEU A 3 -1.89 -23.88 -0.84
C LEU A 3 -3.00 -22.91 -0.35
N ASN A 4 -3.37 -22.97 0.94
CA ASN A 4 -4.63 -22.43 1.47
C ASN A 4 -4.54 -21.14 2.32
N SER A 5 -3.41 -20.44 2.39
CA SER A 5 -3.26 -19.31 3.34
C SER A 5 -2.71 -18.01 2.77
N HIS A 6 -2.57 -17.88 1.45
CA HIS A 6 -2.07 -16.63 0.85
C HIS A 6 -3.22 -15.66 0.55
N ILE A 7 -3.04 -14.41 0.99
CA ILE A 7 -3.88 -13.29 0.60
C ILE A 7 -3.59 -12.98 -0.87
N SER A 8 -4.64 -12.76 -1.67
CA SER A 8 -4.48 -12.40 -3.08
C SER A 8 -5.48 -11.36 -3.55
N ILE A 9 -5.00 -10.44 -4.38
CA ILE A 9 -5.82 -9.49 -5.13
C ILE A 9 -5.33 -9.43 -6.58
N ILE A 10 -6.25 -9.15 -7.49
CA ILE A 10 -5.92 -8.73 -8.86
C ILE A 10 -6.15 -7.22 -8.91
N PHE A 11 -5.16 -6.45 -9.35
CA PHE A 11 -5.23 -4.99 -9.48
C PHE A 11 -4.81 -4.59 -10.89
N GLY A 12 -5.75 -4.08 -11.68
CA GLY A 12 -5.63 -4.01 -13.13
C GLY A 12 -5.49 -5.42 -13.69
N GLU A 13 -4.36 -5.67 -14.35
CA GLU A 13 -4.00 -6.98 -14.92
C GLU A 13 -2.98 -7.74 -14.06
N SER A 14 -2.52 -7.14 -12.96
CA SER A 14 -1.45 -7.68 -12.13
C SER A 14 -2.00 -8.43 -10.91
N LEU A 15 -1.49 -9.64 -10.69
CA LEU A 15 -1.76 -10.43 -9.49
C LEU A 15 -0.77 -10.08 -8.38
N TYR A 16 -1.29 -9.78 -7.19
CA TYR A 16 -0.50 -9.57 -5.98
C TYR A 16 -0.86 -10.63 -4.94
N THR A 17 0.15 -11.32 -4.42
CA THR A 17 -0.04 -12.35 -3.39
C THR A 17 0.92 -12.17 -2.21
N GLY A 18 0.53 -12.61 -1.02
CA GLY A 18 1.38 -12.51 0.15
C GLY A 18 0.85 -13.27 1.36
N LYS A 19 1.73 -13.45 2.35
CA LYS A 19 1.39 -14.11 3.63
C LYS A 19 0.51 -13.24 4.55
N SER A 20 0.32 -11.97 4.23
CA SER A 20 -0.54 -11.06 4.98
C SER A 20 -1.11 -9.94 4.10
N TYR A 21 -2.19 -9.30 4.57
CA TYR A 21 -2.78 -8.11 3.93
C TYR A 21 -1.77 -6.98 3.74
N ARG A 22 -0.90 -6.78 4.74
CA ARG A 22 0.11 -5.73 4.73
C ARG A 22 1.17 -6.02 3.68
N ASP A 23 1.54 -7.28 3.47
CA ASP A 23 2.52 -7.66 2.45
C ASP A 23 1.98 -7.39 1.04
N VAL A 24 0.73 -7.78 0.77
CA VAL A 24 0.06 -7.50 -0.52
C VAL A 24 -0.06 -6.00 -0.76
N PHE A 25 -0.49 -5.24 0.25
CA PHE A 25 -0.58 -3.78 0.18
C PHE A 25 0.78 -3.12 -0.09
N THR A 26 1.83 -3.57 0.61
CA THR A 26 3.19 -3.04 0.41
C THR A 26 3.66 -3.29 -1.02
N GLN A 27 3.50 -4.51 -1.54
CA GLN A 27 3.89 -4.83 -2.91
C GLN A 27 3.17 -3.95 -3.94
N LEU A 28 1.84 -3.80 -3.78
CA LEU A 28 1.04 -2.95 -4.66
C LEU A 28 1.51 -1.50 -4.64
N VAL A 29 1.63 -0.89 -3.45
CA VAL A 29 2.03 0.52 -3.33
C VAL A 29 3.45 0.74 -3.85
N SER A 30 4.40 -0.15 -3.54
CA SER A 30 5.76 -0.07 -4.06
C SER A 30 5.78 -0.11 -5.59
N ASN A 31 5.04 -1.03 -6.20
CA ASN A 31 4.97 -1.13 -7.66
C ASN A 31 4.38 0.14 -8.29
N LEU A 32 3.33 0.71 -7.70
CA LEU A 32 2.74 1.95 -8.20
C LEU A 32 3.74 3.11 -8.10
N VAL A 33 4.45 3.24 -6.99
CA VAL A 33 5.48 4.29 -6.78
C VAL A 33 6.66 4.16 -7.74
N LEU A 34 7.09 2.93 -8.05
CA LEU A 34 8.20 2.65 -8.96
C LEU A 34 7.81 2.69 -10.44
N SER A 35 6.53 2.83 -10.75
CA SER A 35 6.00 2.87 -12.12
C SER A 35 5.69 4.29 -12.58
N ALA A 36 5.29 4.44 -13.84
CA ALA A 36 4.79 5.70 -14.39
C ALA A 36 3.46 6.18 -13.76
N GLU A 37 2.95 5.50 -12.73
CA GLU A 37 1.71 5.80 -12.03
C GLU A 37 1.89 6.73 -10.82
N LEU A 38 3.14 7.10 -10.49
CA LEU A 38 3.46 7.93 -9.33
C LEU A 38 2.64 9.24 -9.27
N ASP A 39 2.45 9.89 -10.42
CA ASP A 39 1.70 11.16 -10.50
C ASP A 39 0.23 10.98 -10.07
N LYS A 40 -0.37 9.81 -10.31
CA LYS A 40 -1.74 9.52 -9.87
C LYS A 40 -1.84 9.36 -8.36
N LEU A 41 -0.72 9.16 -7.67
CA LEU A 41 -0.66 9.03 -6.22
C LEU A 41 -0.46 10.37 -5.50
N ILE A 42 -0.29 11.48 -6.22
CA ILE A 42 -0.13 12.83 -5.62
C ILE A 42 -1.19 13.12 -4.52
N PRO A 43 -2.49 12.80 -4.69
CA PRO A 43 -3.50 13.03 -3.65
C PRO A 43 -3.28 12.22 -2.35
N LEU A 44 -2.42 11.20 -2.40
CA LEU A 44 -2.04 10.36 -1.25
C LEU A 44 -0.67 10.70 -0.69
N MET A 45 0.02 11.71 -1.22
CA MET A 45 1.32 12.14 -0.72
C MET A 45 1.18 13.21 0.35
N SER A 46 1.92 13.01 1.43
CA SER A 46 2.20 13.98 2.47
C SER A 46 3.53 14.67 2.14
N PRO A 47 3.66 15.99 2.36
CA PRO A 47 4.94 16.67 2.24
C PRO A 47 5.97 16.20 3.28
N ASN A 48 5.52 15.56 4.36
CA ASN A 48 6.33 15.09 5.49
C ASN A 48 6.10 13.59 5.73
N GLU A 49 5.62 13.24 6.93
CA GLU A 49 5.37 11.87 7.35
C GLU A 49 4.05 11.35 6.75
N PRO A 50 4.04 10.07 6.30
CA PRO A 50 2.82 9.38 5.96
C PRO A 50 1.84 9.31 7.14
N ASN A 51 0.56 9.28 6.84
CA ASN A 51 -0.51 9.08 7.81
C ASN A 51 -1.62 8.20 7.21
N THR A 52 -2.74 8.09 7.91
CA THR A 52 -3.85 7.22 7.50
C THR A 52 -4.60 7.70 6.24
N VAL A 53 -4.45 8.97 5.85
CA VAL A 53 -5.08 9.58 4.67
C VAL A 53 -4.08 9.74 3.53
N GLN A 54 -2.91 10.30 3.84
CA GLN A 54 -1.78 10.50 2.93
C GLN A 54 -0.74 9.42 3.21
N ILE A 55 -0.90 8.30 2.52
CA ILE A 55 -0.17 7.06 2.83
C ILE A 55 1.29 7.08 2.33
N LEU A 56 1.72 8.09 1.58
CA LEU A 56 3.09 8.26 1.12
C LEU A 56 3.69 9.55 1.67
N GLY A 57 5.00 9.58 1.90
CA GLY A 57 5.71 10.73 2.45
C GLY A 57 7.22 10.51 2.37
N ASN A 58 8.02 11.52 2.70
CA ASN A 58 9.49 11.47 2.61
C ASN A 58 10.19 11.23 3.96
N ARG A 59 9.42 11.08 5.04
CA ARG A 59 9.91 10.82 6.39
C ARG A 59 9.26 9.59 6.98
N GLU A 60 10.00 8.91 7.84
CA GLU A 60 9.47 7.84 8.67
C GLU A 60 8.48 8.39 9.70
N HIS A 61 7.37 7.69 9.92
CA HIS A 61 6.45 7.97 11.01
C HIS A 61 6.69 6.97 12.15
N ILE A 62 7.07 7.50 13.32
CA ILE A 62 7.18 6.74 14.57
C ILE A 62 6.13 7.26 15.55
N SER A 63 5.33 6.36 16.12
CA SER A 63 4.33 6.74 17.11
C SER A 63 4.99 7.30 18.38
N ALA A 64 4.24 8.03 19.21
CA ALA A 64 4.72 8.50 20.51
C ALA A 64 5.21 7.38 21.45
N LYS A 65 4.85 6.11 21.17
CA LYS A 65 5.28 4.92 21.91
C LYS A 65 6.49 4.21 21.27
N GLY A 66 7.13 4.81 20.25
CA GLY A 66 8.29 4.23 19.56
C GLY A 66 7.94 3.18 18.50
N THR A 67 6.67 3.02 18.14
CA THR A 67 6.28 2.04 17.10
C THR A 67 6.48 2.65 15.72
N LYS A 68 7.32 2.03 14.90
CA LYS A 68 7.47 2.38 13.48
C LYS A 68 6.18 2.05 12.70
N LEU A 69 5.49 3.06 12.20
CA LEU A 69 4.20 2.93 11.52
C LEU A 69 4.32 2.88 9.99
N THR A 70 5.52 3.18 9.48
CA THR A 70 5.81 3.23 8.06
C THR A 70 6.86 2.22 7.64
N LYS A 71 6.84 1.84 6.36
CA LYS A 71 7.87 1.02 5.71
C LYS A 71 8.55 1.84 4.59
N PRO A 72 9.88 1.80 4.44
CA PRO A 72 10.52 2.42 3.28
C PRO A 72 10.11 1.70 1.99
N ILE A 73 10.03 2.45 0.90
CA ILE A 73 9.94 1.89 -0.46
C ILE A 73 11.35 1.89 -1.02
N GLU A 74 11.92 0.69 -1.15
CA GLU A 74 13.28 0.48 -1.64
C GLU A 74 13.54 1.24 -2.94
N LEU A 75 14.76 1.78 -3.07
CA LEU A 75 15.23 2.57 -4.23
C LEU A 75 14.49 3.90 -4.44
N THR A 76 13.72 4.37 -3.45
CA THR A 76 13.04 5.67 -3.51
C THR A 76 13.25 6.47 -2.23
N LYS A 77 12.90 7.75 -2.27
CA LYS A 77 12.85 8.61 -1.07
C LYS A 77 11.58 8.42 -0.23
N TYR A 78 10.66 7.55 -0.65
CA TYR A 78 9.32 7.47 -0.08
C TYR A 78 9.23 6.44 1.03
N HIS A 79 8.45 6.79 2.06
CA HIS A 79 7.95 5.92 3.10
C HIS A 79 6.45 5.74 2.87
N MET A 80 5.94 4.53 3.14
CA MET A 80 4.52 4.22 3.11
C MET A 80 3.97 3.96 4.51
N TYR A 81 2.78 4.46 4.83
CA TYR A 81 2.08 4.10 6.07
C TYR A 81 1.51 2.68 5.94
N VAL A 82 1.84 1.78 6.88
CA VAL A 82 1.44 0.35 6.82
C VAL A 82 0.62 -0.12 8.02
N ASN A 83 0.46 0.74 9.04
CA ASN A 83 -0.23 0.36 10.26
C ASN A 83 -1.75 0.57 10.17
N PHE A 84 -2.38 -0.16 9.27
CA PHE A 84 -3.82 -0.21 9.08
C PHE A 84 -4.43 -1.52 9.62
N SER A 85 -5.71 -1.47 9.97
CA SER A 85 -6.54 -2.67 10.11
C SER A 85 -6.80 -3.32 8.75
N LYS A 86 -7.34 -4.55 8.73
CA LYS A 86 -7.74 -5.22 7.48
C LYS A 86 -8.71 -4.38 6.64
N ILE A 87 -9.72 -3.77 7.28
CA ILE A 87 -10.68 -2.88 6.59
C ILE A 87 -10.01 -1.59 6.12
N GLY A 88 -9.05 -1.05 6.88
CA GLY A 88 -8.26 0.11 6.47
C GLY A 88 -7.47 -0.18 5.18
N LEU A 89 -6.79 -1.31 5.12
CA LEU A 89 -6.05 -1.74 3.92
C LEU A 89 -6.98 -1.93 2.72
N TYR A 90 -8.15 -2.54 2.92
CA TYR A 90 -9.17 -2.72 1.87
C TYR A 90 -9.57 -1.37 1.26
N ASN A 91 -9.89 -0.39 2.11
CA ASN A 91 -10.30 0.95 1.67
C ASN A 91 -9.17 1.68 0.93
N GLN A 92 -7.92 1.57 1.40
CA GLN A 92 -6.79 2.18 0.71
C GLN A 92 -6.56 1.56 -0.67
N ILE A 93 -6.67 0.24 -0.80
CA ILE A 93 -6.52 -0.44 -2.10
C ILE A 93 -7.61 0.01 -3.07
N LYS A 94 -8.86 0.16 -2.61
CA LYS A 94 -9.95 0.70 -3.46
C LYS A 94 -9.66 2.13 -3.90
N LYS A 95 -9.17 2.98 -3.01
CA LYS A 95 -8.79 4.37 -3.34
C LYS A 95 -7.67 4.40 -4.37
N LEU A 96 -6.67 3.52 -4.27
CA LEU A 96 -5.62 3.37 -5.28
C LEU A 96 -6.19 2.93 -6.64
N ALA A 97 -7.16 2.02 -6.64
CA ALA A 97 -7.83 1.54 -7.84
C ALA A 97 -8.56 2.69 -8.54
N GLU A 98 -9.31 3.49 -7.79
CA GLU A 98 -10.00 4.70 -8.26
C GLU A 98 -9.02 5.72 -8.86
N LEU A 99 -7.96 6.07 -8.13
CA LEU A 99 -6.96 7.04 -8.59
C LEU A 99 -6.20 6.59 -9.85
N THR A 100 -5.97 5.29 -9.98
CA THR A 100 -5.23 4.74 -11.13
C THR A 100 -6.12 4.38 -12.32
N GLY A 101 -7.45 4.42 -12.14
CA GLY A 101 -8.43 3.96 -13.13
C GLY A 101 -8.42 2.44 -13.34
N LYS A 102 -7.93 1.68 -12.35
CA LYS A 102 -7.79 0.22 -12.44
C LYS A 102 -8.93 -0.47 -11.71
N LYS A 103 -9.35 -1.62 -12.22
CA LYS A 103 -10.24 -2.53 -11.49
C LYS A 103 -9.46 -3.24 -10.41
N VAL A 104 -10.09 -3.52 -9.27
CA VAL A 104 -9.53 -4.42 -8.24
C VAL A 104 -10.50 -5.55 -7.92
N ILE A 105 -9.97 -6.77 -7.80
CA ILE A 105 -10.69 -7.97 -7.38
C ILE A 105 -9.96 -8.54 -6.17
N PHE A 106 -10.69 -8.72 -5.07
CA PHE A 106 -10.17 -9.30 -3.84
C PHE A 106 -10.50 -10.79 -3.81
N GLU A 107 -9.66 -11.62 -4.42
CA GLU A 107 -9.92 -13.06 -4.56
C GLU A 107 -9.88 -13.79 -3.22
N ARG A 108 -8.87 -13.46 -2.38
CA ARG A 108 -8.72 -14.02 -1.03
C ARG A 108 -8.28 -12.90 -0.09
N TRP A 109 -9.27 -12.23 0.51
CA TRP A 109 -9.09 -11.14 1.45
C TRP A 109 -9.64 -11.50 2.83
#